data_AF-A0A967SHC6-F1
#
_entry.id   AF-A0A967SHC6-F1
#
_cell.length_a   1.000
_cell.length_b   1.000
_cell.length_c   1.000
_cell.angle_alpha   90.00
_cell.angle_beta   90.00
_cell.angle_gamma   90.00
#
_symmetry.space_group_name_H-M   'P 1'
#
loop_
_entity.id
_entity.type
_entity.pdbx_description
1 polymer ?
#
loop_
_entity_poly.entity_id
_entity_poly.type
_entity_poly.pdbx_seq_one_letter_code
_entity_poly.pdbx_strand_id
1 'polypeptide(L)'
;GDPATADIVVRLRLPRVLLAVLVGGGLSIAGATFQALLRNPLAEPYILGISGGASVGAVLVLALGLAAEGSWVLPLAAFAGALLAIALVFRVATATGRAMDVRVLLLAGVVVAAFFSACIAFILSVSPARTVQSAVLWIMGSLAGADWASVVLTAAYTLPAALLLLTMGRPLDLMAIGEETA
;
A
#
# COMPACT_ATOMS: atom_id res chain seq x y z
N GLY A 1 16.26 -18.32 -31.86
CA GLY A 1 15.12 -17.42 -31.64
C GLY A 1 15.57 -16.01 -31.95
N ASP A 2 14.69 -15.18 -32.50
CA ASP A 2 14.98 -13.78 -32.84
C ASP A 2 15.41 -12.99 -31.59
N PRO A 3 16.62 -12.37 -31.57
CA PRO A 3 17.11 -11.62 -30.42
C PRO A 3 16.17 -10.51 -29.95
N ALA A 4 15.36 -9.92 -30.83
CA ALA A 4 14.37 -8.92 -30.45
C ALA A 4 13.24 -9.50 -29.59
N THR A 5 12.81 -10.72 -29.88
CA THR A 5 11.77 -11.41 -29.09
C THR A 5 12.29 -11.77 -27.70
N ALA A 6 13.55 -12.19 -27.60
CA ALA A 6 14.18 -12.50 -26.31
C ALA A 6 14.28 -11.25 -25.41
N ASP A 7 14.64 -10.10 -25.98
CA ASP A 7 14.75 -8.85 -25.22
C ASP A 7 13.39 -8.37 -24.69
N ILE A 8 12.31 -8.48 -25.48
CA ILE A 8 10.95 -8.18 -25.01
C ILE A 8 10.56 -9.07 -23.82
N VAL A 9 10.87 -10.36 -23.88
CA VAL A 9 10.55 -11.28 -22.78
C VAL A 9 11.30 -10.89 -21.51
N VAL A 10 12.61 -10.64 -21.61
CA VAL A 10 13.48 -10.40 -20.44
C VAL A 10 13.31 -8.99 -19.86
N ARG A 11 13.10 -7.97 -20.69
CA ARG A 11 13.04 -6.57 -20.23
C ARG A 11 11.64 -6.06 -19.92
N LEU A 12 10.60 -6.63 -20.53
CA LEU A 12 9.23 -6.15 -20.37
C LEU A 12 8.33 -7.18 -19.66
N ARG A 13 8.30 -8.43 -20.14
CA ARG A 13 7.36 -9.43 -19.61
C ARG A 13 7.80 -9.98 -18.26
N LEU A 14 9.07 -10.37 -18.14
CA LEU A 14 9.59 -11.02 -16.94
C LEU A 14 9.51 -10.11 -15.70
N PRO A 15 9.90 -8.81 -15.75
CA PRO A 15 9.74 -7.92 -14.61
C PRO A 15 8.28 -7.75 -14.21
N ARG A 16 7.38 -7.63 -15.19
CA ARG A 16 5.95 -7.47 -14.95
C ARG A 16 5.33 -8.68 -14.25
N VAL A 17 5.70 -9.90 -14.66
CA VAL A 17 5.22 -11.13 -14.01
C VAL A 17 5.77 -11.23 -12.58
N LEU A 18 7.06 -10.98 -12.38
CA LEU A 18 7.66 -11.03 -11.04
C LEU A 18 7.06 -9.98 -10.10
N LEU A 19 6.86 -8.75 -10.59
CA LEU A 19 6.21 -7.70 -9.82
C LEU A 19 4.76 -8.07 -9.47
N ALA A 20 4.01 -8.69 -10.40
CA ALA A 20 2.67 -9.19 -10.13
C ALA A 20 2.66 -10.24 -9.01
N VAL A 21 3.62 -11.17 -9.01
CA VAL A 21 3.77 -12.18 -7.96
C VAL A 21 4.12 -11.54 -6.61
N LEU A 22 5.06 -10.60 -6.59
CA LEU A 22 5.48 -9.91 -5.36
C LEU A 22 4.34 -9.09 -4.76
N VAL A 23 3.67 -8.27 -5.56
CA VAL A 23 2.57 -7.42 -5.10
C VAL A 23 1.36 -8.27 -4.72
N GLY A 24 0.96 -9.23 -5.55
CA GLY A 24 -0.16 -10.12 -5.28
C GLY A 24 0.06 -10.97 -4.02
N GLY A 25 1.22 -11.62 -3.90
CA GLY A 25 1.59 -12.40 -2.72
C GLY A 25 1.67 -11.55 -1.46
N GLY A 26 2.26 -10.34 -1.54
CA GLY A 26 2.31 -9.40 -0.42
C GLY A 26 0.91 -8.98 0.05
N LEU A 27 0.00 -8.68 -0.88
CA LEU A 27 -1.39 -8.35 -0.56
C LEU A 27 -2.13 -9.54 0.06
N SER A 28 -1.91 -10.77 -0.42
CA SER A 28 -2.51 -11.97 0.17
C SER A 28 -2.04 -12.20 1.61
N ILE A 29 -0.73 -12.07 1.89
CA ILE A 29 -0.17 -12.24 3.23
C ILE A 29 -0.68 -11.13 4.16
N ALA A 30 -0.72 -9.88 3.69
CA ALA A 30 -1.28 -8.78 4.47
C ALA A 30 -2.76 -9.03 4.79
N GLY A 31 -3.56 -9.40 3.78
CA GLY A 31 -4.98 -9.74 3.96
C GLY A 31 -5.19 -10.83 5.02
N ALA A 32 -4.50 -11.96 4.90
CA ALA A 32 -4.59 -13.06 5.87
C ALA A 32 -4.19 -12.62 7.28
N THR A 33 -3.12 -11.82 7.40
CA THR A 33 -2.66 -11.28 8.69
C THR A 33 -3.70 -10.35 9.31
N PHE A 34 -4.27 -9.43 8.54
CA PHE A 34 -5.31 -8.52 9.02
C PHE A 34 -6.59 -9.23 9.41
N GLN A 35 -7.00 -10.25 8.64
CA GLN A 35 -8.17 -11.08 8.95
C GLN A 35 -7.97 -11.84 10.28
N ALA A 36 -6.78 -12.39 10.51
CA ALA A 36 -6.45 -13.05 11.78
C ALA A 36 -6.40 -12.07 12.96
N LEU A 37 -5.71 -10.93 12.81
CA LEU A 37 -5.59 -9.90 13.85
C LEU A 37 -6.95 -9.31 14.24
N LEU A 38 -7.82 -9.07 13.26
CA LEU A 38 -9.12 -8.44 13.47
C LEU A 38 -10.25 -9.45 13.72
N ARG A 39 -9.96 -10.76 13.62
CA ARG A 39 -10.94 -11.85 13.72
C ARG A 39 -12.15 -11.62 12.81
N ASN A 40 -11.89 -11.07 11.62
CA ASN A 40 -12.94 -10.67 10.71
C ASN A 40 -12.54 -11.03 9.28
N PRO A 41 -13.24 -11.98 8.62
CA PRO A 41 -12.92 -12.39 7.25
C PRO A 41 -13.13 -11.27 6.22
N LEU A 42 -13.87 -10.21 6.57
CA LEU A 42 -14.07 -9.02 5.72
C LEU A 42 -13.00 -7.95 5.93
N ALA A 43 -12.05 -8.16 6.85
CA ALA A 43 -11.00 -7.19 7.08
C ALA A 43 -10.03 -7.16 5.89
N GLU A 44 -9.70 -5.95 5.46
CA GLU A 44 -8.70 -5.68 4.44
C GLU A 44 -7.68 -4.65 4.95
N PRO A 45 -6.41 -4.73 4.51
CA PRO A 45 -5.35 -3.81 4.94
C PRO A 45 -5.63 -2.34 4.58
N TYR A 46 -6.53 -2.08 3.62
CA TYR A 46 -6.86 -0.73 3.17
C TYR A 46 -7.67 0.09 4.17
N ILE A 47 -8.31 -0.54 5.15
CA ILE A 47 -9.20 0.13 6.13
C ILE A 47 -8.43 1.13 7.01
N LEU A 48 -7.11 0.97 7.19
CA LEU A 48 -6.28 1.87 8.01
C LEU A 48 -5.83 3.14 7.27
N GLY A 49 -6.46 3.52 6.15
CA GLY A 49 -6.12 4.74 5.41
C GLY A 49 -4.73 4.74 4.75
N ILE A 50 -4.02 3.60 4.76
CA ILE A 50 -2.66 3.44 4.21
C ILE A 50 -2.64 3.76 2.71
N SER A 51 -3.62 3.23 1.96
CA SER A 51 -3.77 3.50 0.52
C SER A 51 -4.12 4.97 0.25
N GLY A 52 -4.95 5.58 1.12
CA GLY A 52 -5.26 7.01 1.05
C GLY A 52 -4.03 7.89 1.22
N GLY A 53 -3.21 7.61 2.23
CA GLY A 53 -1.94 8.33 2.45
C GLY A 53 -0.96 8.15 1.31
N ALA A 54 -0.82 6.93 0.78
CA ALA A 54 0.00 6.67 -0.40
C ALA A 54 -0.46 7.47 -1.62
N SER A 55 -1.77 7.50 -1.85
CA SER A 55 -2.39 8.25 -2.93
C SER A 55 -2.17 9.75 -2.78
N VAL A 56 -2.30 10.32 -1.58
CA VAL A 56 -1.99 11.74 -1.33
C VAL A 56 -0.53 12.04 -1.65
N GLY A 57 0.41 11.20 -1.21
CA GLY A 57 1.83 11.38 -1.51
C GLY A 57 2.13 11.39 -3.02
N ALA A 58 1.55 10.44 -3.77
CA ALA A 58 1.72 10.36 -5.22
C ALA A 58 1.06 11.56 -5.94
N VAL A 59 -0.17 11.90 -5.57
CA VAL A 59 -0.92 13.03 -6.17
C VAL A 59 -0.20 14.36 -5.90
N LEU A 60 0.40 14.53 -4.72
CA LEU A 60 1.18 15.72 -4.39
C LEU A 60 2.42 15.86 -5.28
N VAL A 61 3.19 14.79 -5.46
CA VAL A 61 4.36 14.79 -6.37
C VAL A 61 3.96 15.07 -7.81
N LEU A 62 2.85 14.50 -8.27
CA LEU A 62 2.30 14.77 -9.61
C LEU A 62 1.85 16.22 -9.77
N ALA A 63 1.18 16.79 -8.76
CA ALA A 63 0.72 18.17 -8.77
C ALA A 63 1.87 19.19 -8.75
N LEU A 64 2.93 18.88 -8.00
CA LEU A 64 4.15 19.70 -7.95
C LEU A 64 5.06 19.54 -9.19
N GLY A 65 4.74 18.61 -10.08
CA GLY A 65 5.55 18.33 -11.28
C GLY A 65 6.88 17.63 -11.00
N LEU A 66 7.09 17.15 -9.76
CA LEU A 66 8.34 16.52 -9.31
C LEU A 66 8.50 15.08 -9.80
N ALA A 67 7.47 14.50 -10.42
CA ALA A 67 7.52 13.15 -10.97
C ALA A 67 8.58 12.98 -12.09
N ALA A 68 9.00 14.08 -12.74
CA ALA A 68 10.02 14.05 -13.79
C ALA A 68 11.46 14.01 -13.26
N GLU A 69 11.68 14.35 -11.98
CA GLU A 69 13.02 14.43 -11.37
C GLU A 69 13.67 13.05 -11.15
N GLY A 70 12.86 11.98 -11.14
CA GLY A 70 13.34 10.61 -11.05
C GLY A 70 12.23 9.59 -10.87
N SER A 71 12.43 8.40 -11.42
CA SER A 71 11.46 7.28 -11.35
C SER A 71 11.18 6.80 -9.92
N TRP A 72 12.05 7.12 -8.96
CA TRP A 72 11.93 6.74 -7.54
C TRP A 72 11.17 7.76 -6.69
N VAL A 73 11.04 9.02 -7.15
CA VAL A 73 10.46 10.12 -6.35
C VAL A 73 9.00 9.83 -6.01
N LEU A 74 8.24 9.39 -7.02
CA LEU A 74 6.82 9.10 -6.86
C LEU A 74 6.57 7.88 -5.95
N PRO A 75 7.20 6.71 -6.15
CA PRO A 75 7.10 5.60 -5.20
C PRO A 75 7.53 5.95 -3.77
N LEU A 76 8.58 6.76 -3.60
CA LEU A 76 9.05 7.17 -2.28
C LEU A 76 8.04 8.07 -1.58
N ALA A 77 7.45 9.04 -2.28
CA ALA A 77 6.43 9.91 -1.72
C ALA A 77 5.15 9.13 -1.36
N ALA A 78 4.75 8.16 -2.19
CA ALA A 78 3.66 7.25 -1.87
C ALA A 78 3.97 6.42 -0.62
N PHE A 79 5.18 5.87 -0.51
CA PHE A 79 5.59 5.11 0.67
C PHE A 79 5.62 5.98 1.94
N ALA A 80 6.17 7.20 1.85
CA ALA A 80 6.18 8.15 2.96
C ALA A 80 4.76 8.55 3.39
N GLY A 81 3.87 8.77 2.41
CA GLY A 81 2.44 9.05 2.66
C GLY A 81 1.73 7.89 3.36
N ALA A 82 2.04 6.65 2.99
CA ALA A 82 1.55 5.45 3.67
C ALA A 82 2.03 5.36 5.13
N LEU A 83 3.31 5.64 5.39
CA LEU A 83 3.85 5.67 6.75
C LEU A 83 3.21 6.79 7.60
N LEU A 84 3.00 7.97 7.00
CA LEU A 84 2.31 9.08 7.65
C LEU A 84 0.86 8.69 8.01
N ALA A 85 0.16 7.99 7.12
CA ALA A 85 -1.18 7.49 7.38
C ALA A 85 -1.21 6.57 8.61
N ILE A 86 -0.31 5.59 8.67
CA ILE A 86 -0.18 4.67 9.80
C ILE A 86 0.08 5.46 11.08
N ALA A 87 1.05 6.37 11.06
CA ALA A 87 1.37 7.21 12.22
C ALA A 87 0.17 8.04 12.69
N LEU A 88 -0.60 8.61 11.75
CA LEU A 88 -1.78 9.42 12.06
C LEU A 88 -2.89 8.57 12.67
N VAL A 89 -3.16 7.39 12.12
CA VAL A 89 -4.15 6.45 12.69
C VAL A 89 -3.78 6.06 14.12
N PHE A 90 -2.52 5.69 14.38
CA PHE A 90 -2.07 5.38 15.73
C PHE A 90 -2.15 6.59 16.67
N ARG A 91 -1.79 7.78 16.21
CA ARG A 91 -1.92 9.01 17.00
C ARG A 91 -3.38 9.31 17.38
N VAL A 92 -4.31 9.18 16.43
CA VAL A 92 -5.74 9.40 16.68
C VAL A 92 -6.30 8.33 17.61
N ALA A 93 -5.96 7.06 17.39
CA ALA A 93 -6.41 5.96 18.24
C ALA A 93 -5.88 6.09 19.68
N THR A 94 -4.60 6.42 19.84
CA THR A 94 -3.96 6.56 21.17
C THR A 94 -4.43 7.78 21.95
N ALA A 95 -4.88 8.86 21.28
CA ALA A 95 -5.40 10.06 21.93
C ALA A 95 -6.65 9.80 22.80
N THR A 96 -7.38 8.73 22.54
CA THR A 96 -8.55 8.32 23.32
C THR A 96 -8.22 7.54 24.60
N GLY A 97 -6.94 7.23 24.84
CA GLY A 97 -6.50 6.38 25.97
C GLY A 97 -6.79 4.89 25.80
N ARG A 98 -7.46 4.49 24.70
CA ARG A 98 -7.83 3.10 24.37
C ARG A 98 -7.07 2.59 23.15
N ALA A 99 -5.76 2.85 23.10
CA ALA A 99 -4.89 2.59 21.95
C ALA A 99 -4.94 1.16 21.39
N MET A 100 -5.31 0.17 22.21
CA MET A 100 -5.34 -1.26 21.87
C MET A 100 -6.74 -1.79 21.56
N ASP A 101 -7.78 -0.94 21.57
CA ASP A 101 -9.11 -1.36 21.13
C ASP A 101 -9.18 -1.35 19.60
N VAL A 102 -9.36 -2.54 19.02
CA VAL A 102 -9.53 -2.75 17.58
C VAL A 102 -10.61 -1.84 16.99
N ARG A 103 -11.71 -1.62 17.71
CA ARG A 103 -12.83 -0.77 17.23
C ARG A 103 -12.40 0.69 17.07
N VAL A 104 -11.61 1.19 18.02
CA VAL A 104 -11.06 2.54 17.99
C VAL A 104 -10.06 2.69 16.84
N LEU A 105 -9.21 1.69 16.63
CA LEU A 105 -8.25 1.68 15.52
C LEU A 105 -8.95 1.70 14.15
N LEU A 106 -10.02 0.92 13.99
CA LEU A 106 -10.83 0.89 12.76
C LEU A 106 -11.53 2.23 12.53
N LEU A 107 -12.18 2.81 13.55
CA LEU A 107 -12.81 4.13 13.44
C LEU A 107 -11.81 5.23 13.12
N ALA A 108 -10.62 5.21 13.75
CA ALA A 108 -9.54 6.13 13.43
C ALA A 108 -9.07 5.98 11.97
N GLY A 109 -8.96 4.74 11.49
CA GLY A 109 -8.68 4.42 10.08
C GLY A 109 -9.68 5.06 9.13
N VAL A 110 -10.99 4.91 9.40
CA VAL A 110 -12.07 5.51 8.59
C VAL A 110 -11.96 7.05 8.57
N VAL A 111 -11.72 7.69 9.71
CA VAL A 111 -11.56 9.15 9.80
C VAL A 111 -10.35 9.61 8.99
N VAL A 112 -9.20 8.94 9.12
CA VAL A 112 -7.98 9.26 8.38
C VAL A 112 -8.16 9.03 6.88
N ALA A 113 -8.85 7.97 6.48
CA ALA A 113 -9.17 7.69 5.08
C ALA A 113 -10.08 8.78 4.46
N ALA A 114 -11.07 9.26 5.20
CA ALA A 114 -11.92 10.37 4.78
C ALA A 114 -11.13 11.68 4.65
N PHE A 115 -10.22 11.95 5.60
CA PHE A 115 -9.31 13.10 5.55
C PHE A 115 -8.42 13.05 4.29
N PHE A 116 -7.77 11.92 4.01
CA PHE A 116 -6.94 11.80 2.80
C PHE A 116 -7.76 11.86 1.52
N SER A 117 -8.98 11.34 1.49
CA SER A 117 -9.90 11.51 0.37
C SER A 117 -10.19 12.99 0.10
N ALA A 118 -10.39 13.80 1.15
CA ALA A 118 -10.56 15.24 1.03
C ALA A 118 -9.28 15.93 0.54
N CYS A 119 -8.10 15.51 1.00
CA CYS A 119 -6.82 16.03 0.49
C CYS A 119 -6.63 15.73 -1.00
N ILE A 120 -6.91 14.50 -1.44
CA ILE A 120 -6.85 14.12 -2.87
C ILE A 120 -7.80 15.02 -3.67
N ALA A 121 -9.07 15.12 -3.24
CA ALA A 121 -10.06 15.95 -3.93
C ALA A 121 -9.63 17.42 -4.02
N PHE A 122 -9.08 17.99 -2.95
CA PHE A 122 -8.55 19.35 -2.94
C PHE A 122 -7.37 19.53 -3.89
N ILE A 123 -6.37 18.63 -3.87
CA ILE A 123 -5.21 18.75 -4.76
C ILE A 123 -5.66 18.64 -6.22
N LEU A 124 -6.57 17.71 -6.52
CA LEU A 124 -7.08 17.52 -7.89
C LEU A 124 -7.93 18.70 -8.36
N SER A 125 -8.69 19.35 -7.49
CA SER A 125 -9.55 20.49 -7.88
C SER A 125 -8.74 21.72 -8.31
N VAL A 126 -7.54 21.90 -7.76
CA VAL A 126 -6.62 22.98 -8.13
C VAL A 126 -5.57 22.56 -9.18
N SER A 127 -5.60 21.30 -9.61
CA SER A 127 -4.61 20.73 -10.55
C SER A 127 -5.06 20.85 -12.02
N PRO A 128 -4.11 20.96 -12.97
CA PRO A 128 -4.42 20.89 -14.39
C PRO A 128 -5.00 19.53 -14.81
N ALA A 129 -5.83 19.50 -15.86
CA ALA A 129 -6.49 18.28 -16.33
C ALA A 129 -5.53 17.10 -16.61
N ARG A 130 -4.33 17.37 -17.13
CA ARG A 130 -3.28 16.34 -17.36
C ARG A 130 -2.83 15.65 -16.06
N THR A 131 -2.72 16.42 -14.97
CA THR A 131 -2.32 15.94 -13.65
C THR A 131 -3.44 15.12 -13.06
N VAL A 132 -4.69 15.57 -13.20
CA VAL A 132 -5.87 14.81 -12.77
C VAL A 132 -5.94 13.45 -13.47
N GLN A 133 -5.76 13.41 -14.79
CA GLN A 133 -5.71 12.16 -15.54
C GLN A 133 -4.59 11.24 -15.04
N SER A 134 -3.38 11.78 -14.86
CA SER A 134 -2.22 11.01 -14.39
C SER A 134 -2.44 10.46 -12.99
N ALA A 135 -3.01 11.27 -12.09
CA ALA A 135 -3.35 10.88 -10.73
C ALA A 135 -4.41 9.77 -10.70
N VAL A 136 -5.49 9.91 -11.47
CA VAL A 136 -6.54 8.89 -11.55
C VAL A 136 -5.98 7.57 -12.07
N LEU A 137 -5.17 7.59 -13.14
CA LEU A 137 -4.52 6.39 -13.66
C LEU A 137 -3.56 5.74 -12.66
N TRP A 138 -2.87 6.54 -11.84
CA TRP A 138 -1.98 6.03 -10.81
C TRP A 138 -2.75 5.38 -9.66
N ILE A 139 -3.82 6.03 -9.19
CA ILE A 139 -4.69 5.53 -8.10
C ILE A 139 -5.37 4.21 -8.50
N MET A 140 -5.74 4.03 -9.77
CA MET A 140 -6.31 2.77 -10.26
C MET A 140 -5.33 1.59 -10.17
N GLY A 141 -4.02 1.86 -10.09
CA GLY A 141 -2.97 0.85 -10.07
C GLY A 141 -2.69 0.27 -11.46
N SER A 142 -1.40 0.04 -11.75
CA SER A 142 -0.98 -0.60 -13.01
C SER A 142 0.40 -1.23 -12.85
N LEU A 143 0.61 -2.36 -13.55
CA LEU A 143 1.92 -3.01 -13.70
C LEU A 143 2.54 -2.72 -15.08
N ALA A 144 1.97 -1.78 -15.85
CA ALA A 144 2.45 -1.48 -17.20
C ALA A 144 3.85 -0.85 -17.21
N GLY A 145 4.21 -0.10 -16.17
CA GLY A 145 5.53 0.50 -15.99
C GLY A 145 6.55 -0.36 -15.25
N ALA A 146 6.32 -1.68 -15.16
CA ALA A 146 7.21 -2.58 -14.43
C ALA A 146 8.58 -2.71 -15.11
N ASP A 147 9.64 -2.60 -14.32
CA ASP A 147 11.04 -2.75 -14.72
C ASP A 147 11.84 -3.53 -13.66
N TRP A 148 13.11 -3.84 -13.93
CA TRP A 148 13.92 -4.58 -12.97
C TRP A 148 14.20 -3.80 -11.68
N ALA A 149 14.28 -2.46 -11.75
CA ALA A 149 14.52 -1.63 -10.58
C ALA A 149 13.35 -1.69 -9.60
N SER A 150 12.11 -1.57 -10.10
CA SER A 150 10.89 -1.73 -9.31
C SER A 150 10.76 -3.13 -8.73
N VAL A 151 11.11 -4.20 -9.48
CA VAL A 151 11.11 -5.56 -8.94
C VAL A 151 12.07 -5.70 -7.76
N VAL A 152 13.32 -5.23 -7.90
CA VAL A 152 14.32 -5.31 -6.83
C VAL A 152 13.89 -4.48 -5.63
N LEU A 153 13.44 -3.25 -5.84
CA LEU A 153 12.99 -2.37 -4.78
C LEU A 153 11.79 -2.96 -4.03
N THR A 154 10.78 -3.46 -4.77
CA THR A 154 9.61 -4.12 -4.19
C THR A 154 10.00 -5.37 -3.41
N ALA A 155 10.84 -6.23 -3.98
CA ALA A 155 11.32 -7.44 -3.31
C ALA A 155 12.08 -7.13 -2.01
N ALA A 156 12.89 -6.06 -1.99
CA ALA A 156 13.71 -5.69 -0.85
C ALA A 156 12.91 -5.41 0.42
N TYR A 157 11.69 -4.86 0.32
CA TYR A 157 10.83 -4.64 1.48
C TYR A 157 9.71 -5.70 1.63
N THR A 158 9.19 -6.28 0.55
CA THR A 158 8.10 -7.28 0.66
C THR A 158 8.60 -8.62 1.14
N LEU A 159 9.75 -9.12 0.68
CA LEU A 159 10.24 -10.45 1.05
C LEU A 159 10.59 -10.57 2.54
N PRO A 160 11.31 -9.61 3.16
CA PRO A 160 11.58 -9.69 4.60
C PRO A 160 10.29 -9.61 5.43
N ALA A 161 9.35 -8.73 5.04
CA ALA A 161 8.06 -8.60 5.73
C ALA A 161 7.22 -9.88 5.60
N ALA A 162 7.15 -10.45 4.40
CA ALA A 162 6.47 -11.71 4.13
C ALA A 162 7.08 -12.86 4.95
N LEU A 163 8.41 -13.00 4.94
CA LEU A 163 9.10 -14.04 5.69
C LEU A 163 8.83 -13.92 7.21
N LEU A 164 8.92 -12.70 7.75
CA LEU A 164 8.60 -12.44 9.15
C LEU A 164 7.15 -12.85 9.48
N LEU A 165 6.17 -12.44 8.67
CA LEU A 165 4.76 -12.79 8.89
C LEU A 165 4.50 -14.28 8.76
N LEU A 166 5.18 -14.98 7.84
CA LEU A 166 5.07 -16.44 7.73
C LEU A 166 5.60 -17.17 8.96
N THR A 167 6.63 -16.64 9.64
CA THR A 167 7.07 -17.19 10.94
C THR A 167 6.08 -16.95 12.08
N MET A 168 5.17 -15.98 11.92
CA MET A 168 4.16 -15.59 12.90
C MET A 168 2.82 -16.34 12.73
N GLY A 169 2.75 -17.36 11.85
CA GLY A 169 1.51 -18.09 11.57
C GLY A 169 0.83 -18.67 12.82
N ARG A 170 1.60 -19.36 13.69
CA ARG A 170 1.04 -19.92 14.94
C ARG A 170 0.48 -18.85 15.89
N PRO A 171 1.21 -17.77 16.23
CA PRO A 171 0.64 -16.65 16.97
C PRO A 171 -0.64 -16.06 16.36
N LEU A 172 -0.67 -15.90 15.03
CA LEU A 172 -1.84 -15.36 14.32
C LEU A 172 -3.04 -16.31 14.39
N ASP A 173 -2.83 -17.63 14.27
CA ASP A 173 -3.88 -18.64 14.42
C ASP A 173 -4.47 -18.62 15.84
N LEU A 174 -3.61 -18.52 16.86
CA LEU A 174 -4.04 -18.39 18.26
C LEU A 174 -4.82 -17.10 18.48
N MET A 175 -4.38 -15.99 17.87
CA MET A 175 -5.14 -14.74 17.89
C MET A 175 -6.50 -14.90 17.21
N ALA A 176 -6.63 -15.68 16.14
CA ALA A 176 -7.89 -15.87 15.42
C ALA A 176 -8.92 -16.71 16.21
N ILE A 177 -8.47 -17.73 16.95
CA ILE A 177 -9.35 -18.68 17.69
C ILE A 177 -10.00 -18.03 18.93
N GLY A 178 -9.40 -16.99 19.50
CA GLY A 178 -9.93 -16.31 20.68
C GLY A 178 -9.50 -16.94 22.01
N GLU A 179 -9.76 -16.23 23.11
CA GLU A 179 -9.37 -16.65 24.48
C GLU A 179 -10.27 -17.77 25.04
N GLU A 180 -11.25 -18.28 24.28
CA GLU A 180 -12.24 -19.29 24.73
C GLU A 180 -11.66 -20.70 24.92
N THR A 181 -10.36 -20.91 24.71
CA THR A 181 -9.69 -22.22 24.91
C THR A 181 -8.58 -22.22 25.98
N ALA A 182 -8.53 -21.22 26.87
CA ALA A 182 -7.64 -21.19 28.03
C ALA A 182 -8.36 -21.56 29.33
#